data_AF-A0A366W068-F1
#
_entry.id   AF-A0A366W068-F1
#
_cell.length_a   1.000
_cell.length_b   1.000
_cell.length_c   1.000
_cell.angle_alpha   90.00
_cell.angle_beta   90.00
_cell.angle_gamma   90.00
#
_symmetry.space_group_name_H-M   'P 1'
#
loop_
_entity.id
_entity.type
_entity.pdbx_description
1 polymer ?
#
loop_
_entity_poly.entity_id
_entity_poly.type
_entity_poly.pdbx_seq_one_letter_code
_entity_poly.pdbx_strand_id
1 'polypeptide(L)' 'MKLLDLEHPFFTPVGVRVAVVVVCAVWGLVELANGAVFWTMFFLGLAAICGWRFATIDYVAVNKAQNRAEKE' A
#
# COMPACT_ATOMS: atom_id res chain seq x y z
N MET A 1 -2.90 -14.46 18.80
CA MET A 1 -3.42 -13.11 18.50
C MET A 1 -2.45 -12.45 17.53
N LYS A 2 -2.74 -12.50 16.22
CA LYS A 2 -1.94 -11.85 15.18
C LYS A 2 -2.50 -10.44 14.99
N LEU A 3 -1.70 -9.41 15.29
CA LEU A 3 -2.14 -8.01 15.31
C LEU A 3 -2.16 -7.35 13.92
N LEU A 4 -1.58 -7.99 12.90
CA LEU A 4 -1.53 -7.47 11.53
C LEU A 4 -1.74 -8.64 10.56
N ASP A 5 -3.00 -8.94 10.29
CA ASP A 5 -3.41 -9.93 9.31
C ASP A 5 -3.48 -9.25 7.92
N LEU A 6 -2.33 -9.16 7.25
CA LEU A 6 -2.22 -8.67 5.87
C LEU A 6 -2.50 -9.78 4.83
N GLU A 7 -2.77 -11.00 5.29
CA GLU A 7 -3.19 -12.14 4.47
C GLU A 7 -4.71 -12.16 4.22
N HIS A 8 -5.45 -11.24 4.83
CA HIS A 8 -6.87 -11.12 4.60
C HIS A 8 -7.14 -10.79 3.11
N PRO A 9 -8.14 -11.44 2.47
CA PRO A 9 -8.54 -11.21 1.07
C PRO A 9 -8.92 -9.76 0.70
N PHE A 10 -8.78 -8.83 1.64
CA PHE A 10 -8.94 -7.40 1.50
C PHE A 10 -7.72 -6.70 0.84
N PHE A 11 -6.52 -7.29 0.89
CA PHE A 11 -5.30 -6.71 0.26
C PHE A 11 -4.95 -7.33 -1.10
N THR A 12 -5.74 -8.31 -1.54
CA THR A 12 -5.70 -8.93 -2.87
C THR A 12 -6.05 -7.95 -4.00
N PRO A 13 -7.05 -7.06 -3.85
CA PRO A 13 -7.39 -6.11 -4.89
C PRO A 13 -6.31 -5.06 -5.07
N VAL A 14 -5.86 -4.90 -6.31
CA VAL A 14 -4.94 -3.82 -6.73
C VAL A 14 -5.48 -2.44 -6.34
N GLY A 15 -6.82 -2.30 -6.25
CA GLY A 15 -7.50 -1.08 -5.82
C GLY A 15 -7.20 -0.67 -4.37
N VAL A 16 -7.03 -1.59 -3.43
CA VAL A 16 -6.70 -1.24 -2.03
C VAL A 16 -5.24 -0.78 -1.93
N ARG A 17 -4.35 -1.38 -2.73
CA ARG A 17 -2.93 -1.01 -2.81
C ARG A 17 -2.75 0.41 -3.33
N VAL A 18 -3.45 0.71 -4.43
CA VAL A 18 -3.48 2.05 -5.00
C VAL A 18 -4.19 3.02 -4.05
N ALA A 19 -5.29 2.62 -3.40
CA ALA A 19 -5.98 3.47 -2.43
C ALA A 19 -5.07 3.88 -1.27
N VAL A 20 -4.27 2.97 -0.70
CA VAL A 20 -3.33 3.30 0.38
C VAL A 20 -2.27 4.29 -0.11
N VAL A 21 -1.67 4.07 -1.28
CA VAL A 21 -0.67 4.98 -1.85
C VAL A 21 -1.27 6.36 -2.15
N VAL A 22 -2.46 6.40 -2.74
CA VAL A 22 -3.17 7.64 -3.08
C VAL A 22 -3.58 8.39 -1.82
N VAL A 23 -4.11 7.70 -0.81
CA VAL A 23 -4.47 8.34 0.48
C VAL A 23 -3.24 8.95 1.14
N CYS A 24 -2.12 8.23 1.22
CA CYS A 24 -0.88 8.77 1.78
C CYS A 24 -0.32 9.94 0.96
N ALA A 25 -0.40 9.88 -0.38
CA ALA A 25 0.06 10.96 -1.24
C ALA A 25 -0.80 12.23 -1.12
N VAL A 26 -2.13 12.06 -1.10
CA VAL A 26 -3.09 13.15 -0.89
C VAL A 26 -2.89 13.76 0.50
N TRP A 27 -2.72 12.95 1.53
CA TRP A 27 -2.47 13.43 2.89
C TRP A 27 -1.17 14.25 2.97
N GLY A 28 -0.10 13.77 2.33
CA GLY A 28 1.16 14.52 2.22
C GLY A 28 0.97 15.89 1.57
N LEU A 29 0.14 16.00 0.52
CA LEU A 29 -0.18 17.29 -0.12
C LEU A 29 -1.02 18.21 0.78
N VAL A 30 -1.95 17.66 1.56
CA VAL A 30 -2.74 18.44 2.53
C VAL A 30 -1.83 19.01 3.62
N GLU A 31 -0.92 18.20 4.15
CA GLU A 31 0.04 18.65 5.17
C GLU A 31 1.03 19.68 4.63
N LEU A 32 1.38 19.58 3.34
CA LEU A 32 2.19 20.59 2.66
C LEU A 32 1.47 21.94 2.61
N ALA A 33 0.15 21.92 2.37
CA ALA A 33 -0.69 23.13 2.40
C ALA A 33 -0.84 23.70 3.83
N ASN A 34 -0.80 22.86 4.86
CA ASN A 34 -0.80 23.27 6.27
C ASN A 34 0.57 23.77 6.78
N GLY A 35 1.62 23.70 5.95
CA GLY A 35 3.00 24.09 6.32
C GLY A 35 3.74 23.03 7.17
N ALA A 36 3.17 21.83 7.34
CA ALA A 36 3.77 20.72 8.06
C ALA A 36 4.73 19.93 7.17
N VAL A 37 5.87 20.56 6.83
CA VAL A 37 6.88 19.98 5.91
C VAL A 37 7.44 18.65 6.42
N PHE A 38 7.65 18.51 7.73
CA PHE A 38 8.15 17.27 8.33
C PHE A 38 7.21 16.08 8.05
N TRP A 39 5.91 16.26 8.32
CA TRP A 39 4.89 15.23 8.09
C TRP A 39 4.68 14.96 6.60
N THR A 40 4.72 16.01 5.77
CA THR A 40 4.69 15.89 4.30
C THR A 40 5.76 14.96 3.78
N MET A 41 7.02 15.20 4.17
CA MET A 41 8.16 14.43 3.67
C MET A 41 8.09 12.98 4.12
N PHE A 42 7.58 12.75 5.34
CA PHE A 42 7.38 11.41 5.88
C PHE A 42 6.29 10.63 5.12
N PHE A 43 5.11 11.23 4.92
CA PHE A 43 3.99 10.60 4.21
C PHE A 43 4.25 10.45 2.71
N LEU A 44 4.85 11.46 2.06
CA LEU A 44 5.25 11.35 0.65
C LEU A 44 6.36 10.33 0.45
N GLY A 45 7.34 10.27 1.35
CA GLY A 45 8.39 9.25 1.31
C GLY A 45 7.81 7.84 1.46
N LEU A 46 6.89 7.65 2.41
CA LEU A 46 6.16 6.38 2.57
C LEU A 46 5.29 6.04 1.37
N ALA A 47 4.57 7.01 0.80
CA ALA A 47 3.76 6.83 -0.39
C ALA A 47 4.61 6.43 -1.61
N ALA A 48 5.78 7.06 -1.79
CA ALA A 48 6.72 6.75 -2.87
C ALA A 48 7.33 5.35 -2.70
N ILE A 49 7.77 4.98 -1.49
CA ILE A 49 8.31 3.64 -1.21
C ILE A 49 7.23 2.57 -1.38
N CYS A 50 6.01 2.81 -0.87
CA CYS A 50 4.89 1.89 -1.07
C CYS A 50 4.54 1.78 -2.55
N GLY A 51 4.43 2.89 -3.27
CA GLY A 51 4.16 2.92 -4.71
C GLY A 51 5.21 2.15 -5.50
N TRP A 52 6.50 2.34 -5.18
CA TRP A 52 7.59 1.63 -5.83
C TRP A 52 7.61 0.14 -5.50
N ARG A 53 7.38 -0.24 -4.23
CA ARG A 53 7.23 -1.64 -3.83
C ARG A 53 5.99 -2.29 -4.46
N PHE A 54 4.91 -1.53 -4.63
CA PHE A 54 3.71 -2.01 -5.32
C PHE A 54 3.92 -2.18 -6.82
N ALA A 55 4.72 -1.32 -7.45
CA ALA A 55 5.05 -1.41 -8.87
C ALA A 55 6.10 -2.49 -9.20
N THR A 56 7.00 -2.80 -8.26
CA THR A 56 8.08 -3.80 -8.44
C THR A 56 7.68 -5.21 -8.05
N ILE A 57 6.67 -5.38 -7.18
CA ILE A 57 6.18 -6.71 -6.82
C ILE A 57 5.17 -7.19 -7.87
N ASP A 58 5.49 -8.32 -8.50
CA ASP A 58 4.61 -9.02 -9.44
C ASP A 58 3.48 -9.73 -8.68
N TYR A 59 2.47 -8.97 -8.29
CA TYR A 59 1.35 -9.52 -7.52
C TYR A 59 0.46 -10.46 -8.32
N VAL A 60 0.62 -10.54 -9.64
CA VAL A 60 0.00 -11.60 -10.47
C VAL A 60 0.57 -12.97 -10.07
N ALA A 61 1.86 -13.05 -9.75
CA ALA A 61 2.51 -14.27 -9.26
C ALA A 61 2.10 -14.59 -7.81
N VAL A 62 2.00 -13.57 -6.94
CA VAL A 62 1.54 -13.73 -5.54
C VAL A 62 0.09 -14.19 -5.48
N ASN A 63 -0.80 -13.60 -6.28
CA ASN A 63 -2.21 -13.98 -6.37
C ASN A 63 -2.39 -15.41 -6.91
N LYS A 64 -1.53 -15.84 -7.85
CA LYS A 64 -1.52 -17.21 -8.39
C LYS A 64 -1.06 -18.22 -7.32
N ALA A 65 -0.09 -17.88 -6.49
CA ALA A 65 0.39 -18.74 -5.42
C ALA A 65 -0.66 -18.96 -4.32
N GLN A 66 -1.35 -17.89 -3.89
CA GLN A 66 -2.44 -18.00 -2.89
C GLN A 66 -3.63 -18.81 -3.40
N ASN A 67 -4.06 -18.60 -4.66
CA ASN A 67 -5.13 -19.39 -5.27
C ASN A 67 -4.82 -20.89 -5.38
N ARG A 68 -3.53 -21.25 -5.42
CA ARG A 68 -3.10 -22.65 -5.47
C ARG A 68 -3.09 -23.27 -4.08
N ALA A 69 -2.63 -22.52 -3.07
CA ALA A 69 -2.63 -22.93 -1.67
C ALA A 69 -4.05 -23.06 -1.08
N GLU A 70 -5.03 -22.33 -1.60
CA GLU A 70 -6.45 -22.47 -1.21
C GLU A 70 -7.14 -23.69 -1.87
N LYS A 71 -6.57 -24.23 -2.95
CA LYS A 71 -7.13 -25.34 -3.71
C LYS A 71 -6.56 -26.72 -3.34
N GLU A 72 -5.57 -26.78 -2.46
CA GLU A 72 -5.00 -28.03 -1.91
C GLU A 72 -5.49 -28.28 -0.49
#